data_AF-A0A7K2FK59-F1
#
_entry.id   AF-A0A7K2FK59-F1
#
_cell.length_a   1.000
_cell.length_b   1.000
_cell.length_c   1.000
_cell.angle_alpha   90.00
_cell.angle_beta   90.00
_cell.angle_gamma   90.00
#
_symmetry.space_group_name_H-M   'P 1'
#
loop_
_entity.id
_entity.type
_entity.pdbx_description
1 polymer ?
#
loop_
_entity_poly.entity_id
_entity_poly.type
_entity_poly.pdbx_seq_one_letter_code
_entity_poly.pdbx_strand_id
1 'polypeptide(L)'
;MAENNTEERRPTVIADELHIVYRVNGAKSGKGSATAALSRILKRGEERGVRKVHAVRGVSFVAYRGEAIGLIGSNGSGKSTLLRAIAGLLPAEKGKVYTDGQPSLLGVNAALMNDLT
;
A
#
# COMPACT_ATOMS: atom_id res chain seq x y z
N MET A 1 -4.89 -30.38 36.96
CA MET A 1 -3.96 -29.27 36.66
C MET A 1 -3.91 -29.19 35.14
N ALA A 2 -4.61 -28.23 34.54
CA ALA A 2 -4.66 -28.10 33.09
C ALA A 2 -3.41 -27.32 32.64
N GLU A 3 -2.58 -27.95 31.81
CA GLU A 3 -1.43 -27.32 31.16
C GLU A 3 -1.94 -26.27 30.19
N ASN A 4 -1.85 -24.99 30.58
CA ASN A 4 -2.01 -23.85 29.68
C ASN A 4 -0.80 -23.79 28.74
N ASN A 5 -0.79 -24.63 27.71
CA ASN A 5 0.16 -24.49 26.61
C ASN A 5 -0.27 -23.30 25.73
N THR A 6 0.01 -22.09 26.21
CA THR A 6 -0.03 -20.90 25.36
C THR A 6 1.27 -20.89 24.58
N GLU A 7 1.30 -21.59 23.45
CA GLU A 7 2.36 -21.37 22.48
C GLU A 7 2.40 -19.86 22.16
N GLU A 8 3.50 -19.23 22.54
CA GLU A 8 3.72 -17.79 22.42
C GLU A 8 3.68 -17.43 20.94
N ARG A 9 2.54 -16.88 20.47
CA ARG A 9 2.34 -16.55 19.05
C ARG A 9 3.38 -15.52 18.63
N ARG A 10 4.28 -15.92 17.74
CA ARG A 10 5.37 -15.06 17.24
C ARG A 10 4.86 -14.13 16.15
N PRO A 11 4.79 -12.81 16.36
CA PRO A 11 4.41 -11.87 15.31
C PRO A 11 5.50 -11.81 14.24
N THR A 12 5.10 -11.83 12.98
CA THR A 12 6.01 -11.81 11.82
C THR A 12 5.83 -10.54 10.98
N VAL A 13 4.62 -9.99 10.92
CA VAL A 13 4.35 -8.70 10.28
C VAL A 13 3.43 -7.89 11.18
N ILE A 14 3.80 -6.65 11.45
CA ILE A 14 2.98 -5.68 12.17
C ILE A 14 2.83 -4.47 11.27
N ALA A 15 1.60 -4.17 10.86
CA ALA A 15 1.24 -2.88 10.29
C ALA A 15 0.63 -2.03 11.41
N ASP A 16 1.17 -0.84 11.65
CA ASP A 16 0.73 0.07 12.71
C ASP A 16 0.38 1.44 12.10
N GLU A 17 -0.91 1.77 12.11
CA GLU A 17 -1.50 2.98 11.55
C GLU A 17 -0.95 3.31 10.15
N LEU A 18 -0.88 2.34 9.25
CA LEU A 18 -0.19 2.52 7.98
C LEU A 18 -0.97 3.43 7.02
N HIS A 19 -0.35 4.54 6.61
CA HIS A 19 -0.87 5.45 5.58
C HIS A 19 0.07 5.51 4.38
N ILE A 20 -0.48 5.31 3.17
CA ILE A 20 0.25 5.47 1.91
C ILE A 20 -0.43 6.54 1.06
N VAL A 21 0.35 7.56 0.67
CA VAL A 21 -0.11 8.70 -0.12
C VAL A 21 0.78 8.86 -1.35
N TYR A 22 0.19 8.72 -2.54
CA TYR A 22 0.85 9.04 -3.79
C TYR A 22 0.73 10.53 -4.09
N ARG A 23 1.79 11.11 -4.64
CA ARG A 23 1.81 12.47 -5.19
C ARG A 23 1.77 12.33 -6.71
N VAL A 24 0.67 12.77 -7.31
CA VAL A 24 0.44 12.67 -8.75
C VAL A 24 0.55 14.06 -9.36
N ASN A 25 1.52 14.23 -10.25
CA ASN A 25 1.70 15.48 -11.00
C ASN A 25 0.71 15.46 -12.15
N GLY A 26 -0.35 16.28 -12.07
CA GLY A 26 -1.46 16.21 -13.01
C GLY A 26 -1.90 17.58 -13.50
N ALA A 27 -1.60 17.87 -14.78
CA ALA A 27 -2.31 18.90 -15.54
C ALA A 27 -3.82 18.56 -15.55
N LYS A 28 -4.66 19.55 -15.23
CA LYS A 28 -6.12 19.41 -15.19
C LYS A 28 -6.66 18.79 -16.48
N SER A 29 -7.13 17.53 -16.40
CA SER A 29 -8.01 16.93 -17.42
C SER A 29 -9.37 17.63 -17.34
N GLY A 30 -9.47 18.74 -18.06
CA GLY A 30 -10.72 19.44 -18.34
C GLY A 30 -11.13 19.12 -19.77
N LYS A 31 -12.40 18.75 -19.96
CA LYS A 31 -13.03 18.60 -21.28
C LYS A 31 -12.66 19.80 -22.16
N GLY A 32 -12.16 19.52 -23.36
CA GLY A 32 -11.62 20.51 -24.28
C GLY A 32 -12.67 21.54 -24.70
N SER A 33 -12.71 22.66 -23.98
CA SER A 33 -13.31 23.92 -24.41
C SER A 33 -12.17 24.88 -24.73
N ALA A 34 -12.33 25.71 -25.77
CA ALA A 34 -11.38 26.77 -26.11
C ALA A 34 -11.10 27.70 -24.91
N THR A 35 -12.09 27.91 -24.04
CA THR A 35 -11.97 28.65 -22.78
C THR A 35 -11.04 27.94 -21.79
N ALA A 36 -11.09 26.61 -21.72
CA ALA A 36 -10.20 25.82 -20.87
C ALA A 36 -8.74 25.85 -21.38
N ALA A 37 -8.53 25.91 -22.70
CA ALA A 37 -7.21 26.07 -23.29
C ALA A 37 -6.61 27.45 -22.97
N LEU A 38 -7.38 28.53 -23.13
CA LEU A 38 -6.95 29.89 -22.78
C LEU A 38 -6.64 30.02 -21.28
N SER A 39 -7.49 29.45 -20.41
CA SER A 39 -7.28 29.45 -18.96
C SER A 39 -5.99 28.73 -18.54
N ARG A 40 -5.54 27.71 -19.29
CA ARG A 40 -4.27 27.02 -19.05
C ARG A 40 -3.05 27.86 -19.46
N ILE A 41 -3.19 28.70 -20.49
CA ILE A 41 -2.13 29.61 -20.94
C ILE A 41 -1.92 30.72 -19.91
N LEU A 42 -3.01 31.30 -19.41
CA LEU A 42 -2.96 32.36 -18.39
C LEU A 42 -2.43 31.85 -17.04
N LYS A 43 -2.75 30.60 -16.66
CA LYS A 43 -2.26 29.96 -15.42
C LYS A 43 -0.86 29.34 -15.51
N ARG A 44 -0.09 29.58 -16.59
CA ARG A 44 1.28 29.03 -16.75
C ARG A 44 2.27 29.45 -15.66
N GLY A 45 1.98 30.47 -14.86
CA GLY A 45 2.80 30.90 -13.73
C GLY A 45 2.48 30.28 -12.38
N GLU A 46 1.40 29.50 -12.26
CA GLU A 46 0.98 28.87 -11.00
C GLU A 46 1.46 27.39 -11.01
N GLU A 47 2.28 27.00 -10.04
CA GLU A 47 2.86 25.65 -9.96
C GLU A 47 1.80 24.58 -10.24
N ARG A 48 2.06 23.69 -11.21
CA ARG A 48 1.14 22.61 -11.60
C ARG A 48 0.83 21.76 -10.37
N GLY A 49 -0.32 22.00 -9.74
CA GLY A 49 -0.65 21.47 -8.42
C GLY A 49 -0.47 19.95 -8.32
N VAL A 50 0.36 19.53 -7.37
CA VAL A 50 0.56 18.12 -7.01
C VAL A 50 -0.73 17.62 -6.34
N ARG A 51 -1.39 16.62 -6.94
CA ARG A 51 -2.56 15.99 -6.33
C ARG A 51 -2.10 14.85 -5.41
N LYS A 52 -2.53 14.88 -4.15
CA LYS A 52 -2.33 13.77 -3.21
C LYS A 52 -3.46 12.73 -3.36
N VAL A 53 -3.10 11.46 -3.49
CA VAL A 53 -4.02 10.31 -3.57
C VAL A 53 -3.71 9.35 -2.43
N HIS A 54 -4.65 9.20 -1.51
CA HIS A 54 -4.49 8.39 -0.32
C HIS A 54 -4.95 6.95 -0.60
N ALA A 55 -3.99 6.04 -0.79
CA ALA A 55 -4.22 4.68 -1.26
C ALA A 55 -4.46 3.67 -0.11
N VAL A 56 -3.79 3.84 1.02
CA VAL A 56 -3.98 3.03 2.24
C VAL A 56 -4.22 4.00 3.38
N ARG A 57 -5.28 3.82 4.20
CA ARG A 57 -5.74 4.78 5.23
C ARG A 57 -5.76 4.13 6.62
N GLY A 58 -4.70 4.32 7.40
CA GLY A 58 -4.67 3.92 8.82
C GLY A 58 -4.88 2.43 9.04
N VAL A 59 -4.22 1.58 8.26
CA VAL A 59 -4.37 0.11 8.39
C VAL A 59 -3.49 -0.39 9.53
N SER A 60 -4.09 -1.10 10.48
CA SER A 60 -3.39 -1.77 11.58
C SER A 60 -3.76 -3.24 11.66
N PHE A 61 -2.76 -4.13 11.67
CA PHE A 61 -2.95 -5.56 11.91
C PHE A 61 -1.63 -6.23 12.31
N VAL A 62 -1.73 -7.43 12.89
CA VAL A 62 -0.60 -8.31 13.18
C VAL A 62 -0.82 -9.64 12.48
N ALA A 63 0.18 -10.11 11.74
CA ALA A 63 0.25 -11.45 11.20
C ALA A 63 1.26 -12.26 12.01
N TYR A 64 0.89 -13.47 12.39
CA TYR A 64 1.72 -14.38 13.16
C TYR A 64 2.35 -15.46 12.28
N ARG A 65 3.44 -16.05 12.77
CA ARG A 65 4.13 -17.14 12.10
C ARG A 65 3.17 -18.30 11.80
N GLY A 66 3.14 -18.75 10.54
CA GLY A 66 2.29 -19.85 10.09
C GLY A 66 0.87 -19.43 9.67
N GLU A 67 0.51 -18.16 9.78
CA GLU A 67 -0.79 -17.67 9.31
C GLU A 67 -0.80 -17.40 7.80
N ALA A 68 -1.90 -17.78 7.14
CA ALA A 68 -2.22 -17.37 5.78
C ALA A 68 -3.30 -16.29 5.81
N ILE A 69 -3.01 -15.11 5.26
CA ILE A 69 -3.92 -13.97 5.25
C ILE A 69 -4.35 -13.66 3.81
N GLY A 70 -5.66 -13.60 3.59
CA GLY A 70 -6.25 -13.17 2.32
C GLY A 70 -6.59 -11.67 2.34
N LEU A 71 -6.09 -10.92 1.35
CA LEU A 71 -6.45 -9.51 1.16
C LEU A 71 -7.37 -9.33 -0.05
N ILE A 72 -8.64 -9.00 0.20
CA ILE A 72 -9.69 -8.88 -0.83
C ILE A 72 -10.23 -7.45 -0.95
N GLY A 73 -10.85 -7.14 -2.10
CA GLY A 73 -11.44 -5.83 -2.37
C GLY A 73 -11.50 -5.50 -3.87
N SER A 74 -12.19 -4.42 -4.24
CA SER A 74 -12.32 -3.98 -5.64
C SER A 74 -11.01 -3.48 -6.26
N ASN A 75 -10.97 -3.38 -7.59
CA ASN A 75 -9.83 -2.77 -8.29
C ASN A 75 -9.63 -1.32 -7.82
N GLY A 76 -8.39 -0.96 -7.48
CA GLY A 76 -8.05 0.37 -6.95
C GLY A 76 -8.25 0.54 -5.44
N SER A 77 -8.67 -0.49 -4.70
CA SER A 77 -8.86 -0.39 -3.24
C SER A 77 -7.58 -0.28 -2.41
N GLY A 78 -6.39 -0.31 -3.04
CA GLY A 78 -5.10 -0.18 -2.35
C GLY A 78 -4.40 -1.48 -1.97
N LYS A 79 -4.90 -2.66 -2.38
CA LYS A 79 -4.32 -3.97 -2.02
C LYS A 79 -2.84 -4.11 -2.40
N SER A 80 -2.52 -3.93 -3.67
CA SER A 80 -1.13 -4.03 -4.15
C SER A 80 -0.25 -2.93 -3.55
N THR A 81 -0.82 -1.77 -3.20
CA THR A 81 -0.11 -0.71 -2.49
C THR A 81 0.23 -1.13 -1.06
N LEU A 82 -0.72 -1.73 -0.33
CA LEU A 82 -0.49 -2.27 1.01
C LEU A 82 0.59 -3.36 0.99
N LEU A 83 0.48 -4.33 0.07
CA LEU A 83 1.47 -5.42 -0.05
C LEU A 83 2.87 -4.90 -0.39
N ARG A 84 2.99 -3.91 -1.28
CA ARG A 84 4.28 -3.27 -1.59
C ARG A 84 4.85 -2.50 -0.41
N ALA A 85 4.00 -1.83 0.39
CA ALA A 85 4.46 -1.16 1.61
C ALA A 85 4.95 -2.17 2.65
N ILE A 86 4.26 -3.29 2.82
CA ILE A 86 4.68 -4.39 3.71
C ILE A 86 6.02 -4.97 3.25
N ALA A 87 6.20 -5.14 1.94
CA ALA A 87 7.46 -5.61 1.35
C ALA A 87 8.60 -4.57 1.36
N GLY A 88 8.43 -3.42 2.01
CA GLY A 88 9.44 -2.36 2.07
C GLY A 88 9.66 -1.63 0.73
N LEU A 89 8.83 -1.86 -0.28
CA LEU A 89 8.96 -1.27 -1.62
C LEU A 89 8.30 0.12 -1.73
N LEU A 90 7.46 0.49 -0.76
CA LEU A 90 6.81 1.79 -0.73
C LEU A 90 6.92 2.41 0.66
N PRO A 91 7.43 3.66 0.78
CA PRO A 91 7.51 4.33 2.06
C PRO A 91 6.11 4.73 2.57
N ALA A 92 5.94 4.63 3.88
CA ALA A 92 4.77 5.14 4.58
C ALA A 92 4.80 6.67 4.66
N GLU A 93 3.65 7.32 4.50
CA GLU A 93 3.49 8.75 4.81
C GLU A 93 3.28 8.95 6.33
N LYS A 94 2.58 8.02 6.99
CA LYS A 94 2.41 7.91 8.45
C LYS A 94 2.33 6.43 8.82
N GLY A 95 2.72 6.10 10.05
CA GLY A 95 2.71 4.73 10.57
C GLY A 95 3.97 3.96 10.16
N LYS A 96 4.01 2.68 10.54
CA LYS A 96 5.18 1.82 10.30
C LYS A 96 4.76 0.39 9.99
N VAL A 97 5.66 -0.31 9.30
CA VAL A 97 5.63 -1.76 9.15
C VAL A 97 6.85 -2.32 9.87
N TYR A 98 6.63 -3.33 10.69
CA TYR A 98 7.68 -4.13 11.32
C TYR A 98 7.60 -5.55 10.80
N THR A 99 8.74 -6.14 10.44
CA THR A 99 8.81 -7.50 9.89
C THR A 99 9.90 -8.30 10.58
N ASP A 100 9.60 -9.55 10.91
CA ASP A 100 10.60 -10.53 11.31
C ASP A 100 11.22 -11.13 10.04
N GLY A 101 12.38 -10.60 9.63
CA GLY A 101 13.06 -10.95 8.39
C GLY A 101 12.77 -10.00 7.23
N GLN A 102 13.14 -10.43 6.00
CA GLN A 102 12.97 -9.67 4.77
C GLN A 102 11.76 -10.20 3.99
N PRO A 103 10.65 -9.45 3.89
CA PRO A 103 9.51 -9.89 3.13
C PRO A 103 9.82 -9.91 1.62
N SER A 104 9.35 -10.95 0.94
CA SER A 104 9.45 -11.08 -0.52
C SER A 104 8.07 -10.93 -1.14
N LEU A 105 7.93 -10.04 -2.13
CA LEU A 105 6.69 -9.89 -2.88
C LEU A 105 6.74 -10.80 -4.12
N LEU A 106 6.17 -11.99 -3.98
CA LEU A 106 6.19 -13.00 -5.01
C LEU A 106 5.04 -12.80 -6.01
N GLY A 107 5.35 -12.98 -7.29
CA GLY A 107 4.35 -12.99 -8.37
C GLY A 107 3.64 -14.34 -8.46
N VAL A 108 2.58 -14.40 -9.28
CA VAL A 108 1.76 -15.61 -9.48
C VAL A 108 2.56 -16.85 -9.87
N ASN A 109 3.67 -16.69 -10.60
CA ASN A 109 4.51 -17.81 -11.02
C ASN A 109 5.18 -18.52 -9.84
N ALA A 110 5.54 -17.77 -8.77
CA ALA A 110 6.18 -18.35 -7.61
C ALA A 110 5.24 -19.29 -6.85
N ALA A 111 3.93 -19.04 -6.89
CA ALA A 111 2.94 -19.94 -6.30
C ALA A 111 2.78 -21.27 -7.06
N LEU A 112 3.32 -21.36 -8.28
CA LEU A 112 3.32 -22.56 -9.10
C LEU A 112 4.65 -23.35 -8.99
N MET A 113 5.65 -22.80 -8.28
CA MET A 113 6.92 -23.46 -8.04
C MET A 113 6.81 -24.32 -6.79
N ASN A 114 6.87 -25.65 -6.98
CA ASN A 114 6.67 -26.63 -5.92
C ASN A 114 7.80 -26.66 -4.86
N ASP A 115 8.89 -25.94 -5.12
CA ASP A 115 10.09 -25.92 -4.29
C ASP A 115 10.13 -24.72 -3.31
N LEU A 116 9.08 -23.86 -3.31
CA LEU A 116 8.97 -22.66 -2.48
C LEU A 116 7.95 -22.79 -1.33
N THR A 117 7.28 -23.93 -1.21
CA THR A 117 6.30 -24.28 -0.15
C THR A 117 6.77 -25.48 0.63
#